data_AF-A0A3N6SEQ5-F1
#
_entry.id   AF-A0A3N6SEQ5-F1
#
_cell.length_a   1.000
_cell.length_b   1.000
_cell.length_c   1.000
_cell.angle_alpha   90.00
_cell.angle_beta   90.00
_cell.angle_gamma   90.00
#
_symmetry.space_group_name_H-M   'P 1'
#
loop_
_entity.id
_entity.type
_entity.pdbx_description
1 polymer ?
#
loop_
_entity_poly.entity_id
_entity_poly.type
_entity_poly.pdbx_seq_one_letter_code
_entity_poly.pdbx_strand_id
1 'polypeptide(L)'
;MHSDAIFTLVNVHIALLAYDYEQQHDEPTGWCIEHVHTLTDVQICVALSAVDALDLIYPSPEIIRELGNPTSETWQFITTMATSPTDLAVAAVALSGAFRTPDNDVLAALARLSGKALLRLHREAEIMSGFDNIDEAKKRRQLGGINRSKKYDGAIKLRCRAWANDIIERHKNEGRSEPTKAALSRLVDDKYRAFISAYPKETPEFQKLHPPGRDILPVGAGLAPNGSIYNWVKDMVNGQQRKNSKAPA
;
A
#
# COMPACT_ATOMS: atom_id res chain seq x y z
N MET A 1 40.40 35.18 3.26
CA MET A 1 38.98 35.13 2.86
C MET A 1 38.58 33.67 2.93
N HIS A 2 37.81 33.29 3.95
CA HIS A 2 37.18 31.97 3.97
C HIS A 2 36.03 32.01 2.96
N SER A 3 35.92 30.99 2.12
CA SER A 3 34.82 30.89 1.17
C SER A 3 33.53 30.68 1.97
N ASP A 4 32.57 31.61 1.85
CA ASP A 4 31.22 31.45 2.44
C ASP A 4 30.41 30.34 1.76
N ALA A 5 30.87 29.82 0.62
CA ALA A 5 30.23 28.71 -0.08
C ALA A 5 30.51 27.37 0.61
N ILE A 6 29.45 26.71 1.07
CA ILE A 6 29.53 25.42 1.76
C ILE A 6 29.19 24.26 0.82
N PHE A 7 28.35 24.44 -0.19
CA PHE A 7 27.94 23.40 -1.14
C PHE A 7 28.86 23.34 -2.36
N THR A 8 30.11 22.91 -2.14
CA THR A 8 31.14 22.85 -3.20
C THR A 8 31.72 21.46 -3.37
N LEU A 9 32.17 21.14 -4.60
CA LEU A 9 32.88 19.89 -4.89
C LEU A 9 34.14 19.73 -4.02
N VAL A 10 34.84 20.84 -3.76
CA VAL A 10 36.04 20.85 -2.91
C VAL A 10 35.70 20.37 -1.50
N ASN A 11 34.61 20.87 -0.91
CA ASN A 11 34.20 20.43 0.42
C ASN A 11 33.76 18.97 0.42
N VAL A 12 33.09 18.49 -0.63
CA VAL A 12 32.78 17.06 -0.78
C VAL A 12 34.05 16.22 -0.77
N HIS A 13 35.05 16.56 -1.58
CA HIS A 13 36.33 15.83 -1.61
C HIS A 13 37.07 15.89 -0.27
N ILE A 14 37.00 17.01 0.43
CA ILE A 14 37.57 17.14 1.78
C ILE A 14 36.94 16.12 2.74
N ALA A 15 35.61 15.97 2.71
CA ALA A 15 34.91 14.98 3.53
C ALA A 15 35.27 13.55 3.14
N LEU A 16 35.31 13.23 1.83
CA LEU A 16 35.67 11.89 1.35
C LEU A 16 37.09 11.48 1.78
N LEU A 17 38.05 12.41 1.71
CA LEU A 17 39.43 12.17 2.13
C LEU A 17 39.57 12.02 3.65
N ALA A 18 38.63 12.55 4.42
CA ALA A 18 38.59 12.48 5.87
C ALA A 18 37.74 11.30 6.40
N TYR A 19 37.19 10.46 5.53
CA TYR A 19 36.23 9.41 5.90
C TYR A 19 36.71 8.46 7.02
N ASP A 20 38.00 8.10 7.04
CA ASP A 20 38.58 7.26 8.11
C ASP A 20 38.52 7.93 9.50
N TYR A 21 38.51 9.27 9.55
CA TYR A 21 38.32 10.08 10.75
C TYR A 21 36.84 10.22 11.11
N GLU A 22 35.97 10.40 10.11
CA GLU A 22 34.52 10.56 10.28
C GLU A 22 33.79 9.27 10.71
N GLN A 23 34.32 8.07 10.37
CA GLN A 23 33.76 6.79 10.82
C GLN A 23 33.68 6.64 12.35
N GLN A 24 34.48 7.41 13.10
CA GLN A 24 34.55 7.28 14.56
C GLN A 24 33.44 8.07 15.28
N HIS A 25 32.69 8.94 14.59
CA HIS A 25 31.92 9.98 15.29
C HIS A 25 30.44 10.18 14.92
N ASP A 26 29.87 9.76 13.78
CA ASP A 26 28.44 10.02 13.50
C ASP A 26 27.73 9.01 12.56
N GLU A 27 26.79 8.23 13.10
CA GLU A 27 26.17 7.06 12.42
C GLU A 27 25.17 7.34 11.26
N PRO A 28 24.66 8.54 10.97
CA PRO A 28 23.91 8.79 9.72
C PRO A 28 24.76 9.32 8.55
N THR A 29 25.81 10.09 8.83
CA THR A 29 26.61 10.78 7.80
C THR A 29 27.59 9.84 7.11
N GLY A 30 28.09 8.82 7.82
CA GLY A 30 28.92 7.76 7.24
C GLY A 30 28.25 7.08 6.04
N TRP A 31 26.95 6.81 6.10
CA TRP A 31 26.20 6.27 4.96
C TRP A 31 26.19 7.23 3.76
N CYS A 32 26.00 8.53 3.99
CA CYS A 32 26.04 9.51 2.91
C CYS A 32 27.42 9.55 2.25
N ILE A 33 28.49 9.48 3.03
CA ILE A 33 29.86 9.45 2.51
C ILE A 33 30.09 8.18 1.67
N GLU A 34 29.69 7.01 2.17
CA GLU A 34 29.79 5.74 1.41
C GLU A 34 29.04 5.80 0.09
N HIS A 35 27.80 6.31 0.10
CA HIS A 35 26.99 6.47 -1.11
C HIS A 35 27.66 7.42 -2.11
N VAL A 36 28.14 8.59 -1.63
CA VAL A 36 28.77 9.60 -2.48
C VAL A 36 30.13 9.15 -3.02
N HIS A 37 30.88 8.32 -2.30
CA HIS A 37 32.15 7.76 -2.76
C HIS A 37 32.01 6.91 -4.04
N THR A 38 30.81 6.43 -4.36
CA THR A 38 30.56 5.67 -5.60
C THR A 38 30.31 6.56 -6.83
N LEU A 39 30.17 7.87 -6.63
CA LEU A 39 29.81 8.83 -7.67
C LEU A 39 31.05 9.44 -8.34
N THR A 40 30.89 9.85 -9.59
CA THR A 40 31.88 10.67 -10.30
C THR A 40 31.73 12.14 -9.94
N ASP A 41 32.80 12.94 -10.08
CA ASP A 41 32.76 14.40 -9.86
C ASP A 41 31.66 15.08 -10.68
N VAL A 42 31.38 14.61 -11.89
CA VAL A 42 30.29 15.13 -12.73
C VAL A 42 28.93 14.91 -12.07
N GLN A 43 28.69 13.71 -11.54
CA GLN A 43 27.44 13.38 -10.82
C GLN A 43 27.31 14.18 -9.53
N ILE A 44 28.42 14.38 -8.81
CA ILE A 44 28.46 15.21 -7.60
C ILE A 44 28.12 16.67 -7.93
N CYS A 45 28.71 17.24 -8.98
CA CYS A 45 28.40 18.60 -9.41
C CYS A 45 26.93 18.77 -9.84
N VAL A 46 26.35 17.78 -10.52
CA VAL A 46 24.92 17.79 -10.88
C VAL A 46 24.03 17.75 -9.63
N ALA A 47 24.40 16.97 -8.62
CA ALA A 47 23.68 16.93 -7.35
C ALA A 47 23.80 18.24 -6.57
N LEU A 48 24.99 18.87 -6.57
CA LEU A 48 25.24 20.15 -5.89
C LEU A 48 24.47 21.32 -6.52
N SER A 49 24.25 21.31 -7.84
CA SER A 49 23.50 22.39 -8.50
C SER A 49 22.02 22.47 -8.10
N ALA A 50 21.50 21.46 -7.41
CA ALA A 50 20.17 21.51 -6.81
C ALA A 50 20.12 22.40 -5.55
N VAL A 51 21.26 22.67 -4.91
CA VAL A 51 21.32 23.37 -3.60
C VAL A 51 22.28 24.56 -3.58
N ASP A 52 23.13 24.74 -4.59
CA ASP A 52 24.12 25.81 -4.69
C ASP A 52 23.53 27.23 -4.63
N ALA A 53 22.29 27.42 -5.09
CA ALA A 53 21.59 28.69 -5.03
C ALA A 53 21.43 29.23 -3.60
N LEU A 54 21.47 28.38 -2.58
CA LEU A 54 21.40 28.85 -1.20
C LEU A 54 22.64 29.62 -0.78
N ASP A 55 23.82 29.22 -1.24
CA ASP A 55 25.08 29.93 -0.96
C ASP A 55 25.07 31.37 -1.55
N LEU A 56 24.17 31.65 -2.51
CA LEU A 56 23.99 32.98 -3.10
C LEU A 56 22.95 33.84 -2.36
N ILE A 57 22.02 33.22 -1.63
CA ILE A 57 20.88 33.90 -1.01
C ILE A 57 21.14 34.16 0.47
N TYR A 58 21.80 33.22 1.17
CA TYR A 58 22.02 33.29 2.61
C TYR A 58 23.49 33.05 2.97
N PRO A 59 23.99 33.68 4.04
CA PRO A 59 25.31 33.38 4.58
C PRO A 59 25.34 32.00 5.24
N SER A 60 26.48 31.32 5.23
CA SER A 60 26.61 29.94 5.74
C SER A 60 26.09 29.73 7.17
N PRO A 61 26.36 30.62 8.16
CA PRO A 61 25.84 30.46 9.51
C PRO A 61 24.30 30.47 9.58
N GLU A 62 23.64 31.23 8.72
CA GLU A 62 22.18 31.28 8.65
C GLU A 62 21.62 30.00 8.03
N ILE A 63 22.26 29.50 6.95
CA ILE A 63 21.90 28.23 6.33
C ILE A 63 21.97 27.09 7.35
N ILE A 64 23.07 26.99 8.11
CA ILE A 64 23.29 25.94 9.11
C ILE A 64 22.22 25.98 10.21
N ARG A 65 22.00 27.17 10.78
CA ARG A 65 20.99 27.38 11.83
C ARG A 65 19.60 26.95 11.35
N GLU A 66 19.23 27.32 10.13
CA GLU A 66 17.91 27.01 9.57
C GLU A 66 17.78 25.55 9.14
N LEU A 67 18.85 24.87 8.69
CA LEU A 67 18.84 23.41 8.48
C LEU A 67 18.64 22.63 9.79
N GLY A 68 19.13 23.22 10.88
CA GLY A 68 18.79 22.90 12.26
C GLY A 68 17.32 23.14 12.65
N ASN A 69 16.41 23.52 11.74
CA ASN A 69 14.94 23.49 11.93
C ASN A 69 14.16 22.88 10.74
N PRO A 70 13.37 21.78 10.87
CA PRO A 70 12.67 21.17 9.73
C PRO A 70 11.49 22.02 9.20
N THR A 71 11.10 23.07 9.93
CA THR A 71 10.05 24.00 9.52
C THR A 71 10.61 25.27 8.87
N SER A 72 11.93 25.41 8.75
CA SER A 72 12.53 26.61 8.17
C SER A 72 12.33 26.69 6.66
N GLU A 73 12.36 27.92 6.14
CA GLU A 73 12.29 28.16 4.68
C GLU A 73 13.49 27.52 3.97
N THR A 74 14.69 27.60 4.55
CA THR A 74 15.91 26.98 4.02
C THR A 74 15.79 25.46 3.91
N TRP A 75 15.25 24.81 4.95
CA TRP A 75 15.02 23.36 4.94
C TRP A 75 13.99 22.96 3.89
N GLN A 76 12.87 23.69 3.81
CA GLN A 76 11.85 23.45 2.81
C GLN A 76 12.39 23.66 1.40
N PHE A 77 13.23 24.68 1.19
CA PHE A 77 13.90 24.94 -0.08
C PHE A 77 14.78 23.76 -0.50
N ILE A 78 15.75 23.36 0.33
CA ILE A 78 16.64 22.21 0.02
C ILE A 78 15.83 20.96 -0.24
N THR A 79 14.89 20.62 0.63
CA THR A 79 14.16 19.34 0.50
C THR A 79 13.16 19.33 -0.67
N THR A 80 12.81 20.49 -1.21
CA THR A 80 12.00 20.63 -2.43
C THR A 80 12.88 20.55 -3.68
N MET A 81 14.04 21.23 -3.69
CA MET A 81 14.94 21.27 -4.84
C MET A 81 15.75 19.99 -5.02
N ALA A 82 16.30 19.45 -3.93
CA ALA A 82 16.96 18.15 -3.89
C ALA A 82 15.87 17.08 -3.95
N THR A 83 15.57 16.59 -5.16
CA THR A 83 14.46 15.65 -5.39
C THR A 83 14.88 14.21 -5.19
N SER A 84 16.17 13.89 -5.35
CA SER A 84 16.72 12.55 -5.14
C SER A 84 17.34 12.36 -3.74
N PRO A 85 17.46 11.12 -3.24
CA PRO A 85 18.26 10.85 -2.04
C PRO A 85 19.74 11.19 -2.23
N THR A 86 20.24 11.12 -3.47
CA THR A 86 21.63 11.45 -3.82
C THR A 86 21.94 12.93 -3.62
N ASP A 87 21.03 13.83 -4.00
CA ASP A 87 21.21 15.29 -3.85
C ASP A 87 21.38 15.65 -2.37
N LEU A 88 20.52 15.08 -1.52
CA LEU A 88 20.56 15.28 -0.07
C LEU A 88 21.82 14.68 0.57
N ALA A 89 22.26 13.51 0.10
CA ALA A 89 23.50 12.89 0.55
C ALA A 89 24.72 13.74 0.19
N VAL A 90 24.79 14.23 -1.05
CA VAL A 90 25.87 15.12 -1.50
C VAL A 90 25.89 16.43 -0.71
N ALA A 91 24.72 17.03 -0.44
CA ALA A 91 24.62 18.24 0.39
C ALA A 91 25.12 18.02 1.83
N ALA A 92 24.77 16.88 2.45
CA ALA A 92 25.26 16.52 3.77
C ALA A 92 26.79 16.32 3.79
N VAL A 93 27.34 15.65 2.77
CA VAL A 93 28.80 15.42 2.66
C VAL A 93 29.55 16.74 2.42
N ALA A 94 29.01 17.65 1.61
CA ALA A 94 29.60 18.98 1.41
C ALA A 94 29.64 19.78 2.73
N LEU A 95 28.56 19.72 3.52
CA LEU A 95 28.51 20.38 4.82
C LEU A 95 29.53 19.79 5.81
N SER A 96 29.68 18.46 5.85
CA SER A 96 30.69 17.79 6.69
C SER A 96 32.09 18.26 6.33
N GLY A 97 32.43 18.31 5.04
CA GLY A 97 33.76 18.73 4.61
C GLY A 97 34.06 20.21 4.84
N ALA A 98 33.03 21.06 4.80
CA ALA A 98 33.16 22.47 5.16
C ALA A 98 33.50 22.67 6.65
N PHE A 99 33.11 21.74 7.52
CA PHE A 99 33.21 21.85 8.97
C PHE A 99 33.81 20.59 9.61
N ARG A 100 35.12 20.40 9.46
CA ARG A 100 35.87 19.24 10.01
C ARG A 100 35.80 19.08 11.54
N THR A 101 35.51 20.15 12.26
CA THR A 101 35.28 20.15 13.72
C THR A 101 33.92 20.79 13.95
N PRO A 102 32.82 20.06 13.67
CA PRO A 102 31.49 20.63 13.66
C PRO A 102 31.04 20.98 15.08
N ASP A 103 30.33 22.10 15.21
CA ASP A 103 29.59 22.42 16.43
C ASP A 103 28.21 21.74 16.42
N ASN A 104 27.44 21.91 17.50
CA ASN A 104 26.14 21.26 17.66
C ASN A 104 25.13 21.64 16.56
N ASP A 105 25.20 22.85 16.02
CA ASP A 105 24.26 23.31 14.99
C ASP A 105 24.57 22.64 13.64
N VAL A 106 25.87 22.53 13.31
CA VAL A 106 26.32 21.77 12.14
C VAL A 106 25.97 20.29 12.27
N LEU A 107 26.19 19.67 13.44
CA LEU A 107 25.82 18.28 13.69
C LEU A 107 24.31 18.05 13.53
N ALA A 108 23.47 18.96 14.03
CA ALA A 108 22.02 18.88 13.88
C ALA A 108 21.59 18.97 12.41
N ALA A 109 22.23 19.84 11.62
CA ALA A 109 21.99 19.96 10.19
C ALA A 109 22.41 18.69 9.43
N LEU A 110 23.60 18.15 9.73
CA LEU A 110 24.13 16.89 9.16
C LEU A 110 23.20 15.72 9.44
N ALA A 111 22.80 15.52 10.69
CA ALA A 111 21.93 14.41 11.10
C ALA A 111 20.59 14.43 10.35
N ARG A 112 20.04 15.62 10.10
CA ARG A 112 18.75 15.75 9.43
C ARG A 112 18.83 15.53 7.94
N LEU A 113 19.80 16.13 7.27
CA LEU A 113 20.00 15.92 5.83
C LEU A 113 20.28 14.44 5.55
N SER A 114 21.18 13.83 6.33
CA SER A 114 21.54 12.42 6.21
C SER A 114 20.33 11.51 6.50
N GLY A 115 19.58 11.77 7.58
CA GLY A 115 18.37 11.02 7.91
C GLY A 115 17.27 11.16 6.85
N LYS A 116 17.12 12.33 6.23
CA LYS A 116 16.16 12.55 5.15
C LYS A 116 16.54 11.78 3.89
N ALA A 117 17.82 11.76 3.52
CA ALA A 117 18.34 11.00 2.40
C ALA A 117 18.08 9.50 2.59
N LEU A 118 18.44 8.95 3.76
CA LEU A 118 18.17 7.56 4.15
C LEU A 118 16.68 7.20 4.06
N LEU A 119 15.80 8.02 4.62
CA LEU A 119 14.36 7.79 4.59
C LEU A 119 13.81 7.74 3.15
N ARG A 120 14.32 8.60 2.26
CA ARG A 120 13.92 8.59 0.85
C ARG A 120 14.41 7.35 0.14
N LEU A 121 15.67 6.96 0.33
CA LEU A 121 16.21 5.73 -0.25
C LEU A 121 15.40 4.51 0.18
N HIS A 122 15.06 4.42 1.48
CA HIS A 122 14.24 3.32 1.99
C HIS A 122 12.87 3.28 1.33
N ARG A 123 12.19 4.43 1.20
CA ARG A 123 10.89 4.51 0.52
C ARG A 123 10.98 4.13 -0.95
N GLU A 124 12.01 4.54 -1.67
CA GLU A 124 12.23 4.14 -3.06
C GLU A 124 12.40 2.62 -3.16
N ALA A 125 13.21 2.02 -2.28
CA ALA A 125 13.39 0.57 -2.22
C ALA A 125 12.09 -0.17 -1.87
N GLU A 126 11.29 0.33 -0.91
CA GLU A 126 9.98 -0.22 -0.57
C GLU A 126 9.00 -0.14 -1.76
N ILE A 127 8.98 0.98 -2.47
CA ILE A 127 8.15 1.18 -3.65
C ILE A 127 8.55 0.19 -4.74
N MET A 128 9.84 0.08 -5.07
CA MET A 128 10.34 -0.87 -6.06
C MET A 128 10.04 -2.32 -5.68
N SER A 129 10.26 -2.70 -4.42
CA SER A 129 9.88 -4.01 -3.89
C SER A 129 8.37 -4.27 -3.95
N GLY A 130 7.56 -3.23 -3.73
CA GLY A 130 6.11 -3.26 -3.90
C GLY A 130 5.66 -3.48 -5.35
N PHE A 131 6.40 -2.92 -6.31
CA PHE A 131 6.17 -3.15 -7.75
C PHE A 131 6.57 -4.56 -8.18
N ASP A 132 7.70 -5.09 -7.66
CA ASP A 132 8.16 -6.44 -7.96
C ASP A 132 7.21 -7.54 -7.43
N ASN A 133 6.33 -7.19 -6.47
CA ASN A 133 5.50 -8.17 -5.76
C ASN A 133 3.97 -7.96 -5.92
N ILE A 134 3.56 -7.26 -6.99
CA ILE A 134 2.14 -6.97 -7.32
C ILE A 134 1.30 -8.26 -7.40
N ASP A 135 1.84 -9.34 -7.95
CA ASP A 135 1.12 -10.61 -8.06
C ASP A 135 0.89 -11.29 -6.71
N GLU A 136 1.84 -11.17 -5.79
CA GLU A 136 1.69 -11.72 -4.44
C GLU A 136 0.67 -10.90 -3.63
N ALA A 137 0.70 -9.57 -3.76
CA ALA A 137 -0.33 -8.70 -3.18
C ALA A 137 -1.73 -9.00 -3.75
N LYS A 138 -1.84 -9.28 -5.05
CA LYS A 138 -3.09 -9.69 -5.71
C LYS A 138 -3.59 -11.04 -5.18
N LYS A 139 -2.70 -12.04 -5.03
CA LYS A 139 -3.03 -13.35 -4.43
C LYS A 139 -3.50 -13.20 -2.98
N ARG A 140 -2.82 -12.39 -2.15
CA ARG A 140 -3.21 -12.11 -0.76
C ARG A 140 -4.59 -11.43 -0.68
N ARG A 141 -4.88 -10.48 -1.57
CA ARG A 141 -6.21 -9.85 -1.66
C ARG A 141 -7.30 -10.84 -2.08
N GLN A 142 -7.03 -11.71 -3.06
CA GLN A 142 -7.96 -12.78 -3.45
C GLN A 142 -8.22 -13.77 -2.31
N LEU A 143 -7.17 -14.25 -1.64
CA LEU A 143 -7.28 -15.13 -0.47
C LEU A 143 -8.04 -14.46 0.68
N GLY A 144 -7.76 -13.18 0.94
CA GLY A 144 -8.50 -12.39 1.92
C GLY A 144 -9.97 -12.18 1.55
N GLY A 145 -10.31 -12.09 0.27
CA GLY A 145 -11.69 -12.08 -0.23
C GLY A 145 -12.39 -13.43 -0.04
N ILE A 146 -11.71 -14.53 -0.38
CA ILE A 146 -12.20 -15.90 -0.19
C ILE A 146 -12.45 -16.19 1.30
N ASN A 147 -11.50 -15.84 2.17
CA ASN A 147 -11.60 -16.06 3.62
C ASN A 147 -12.72 -15.22 4.24
N ARG A 148 -12.89 -13.96 3.81
CA ARG A 148 -14.02 -13.13 4.25
C ARG A 148 -15.36 -13.73 3.81
N SER A 149 -15.49 -14.14 2.54
CA SER A 149 -16.72 -14.79 2.08
C SER A 149 -17.00 -16.10 2.83
N LYS A 150 -15.98 -16.92 3.11
CA LYS A 150 -16.15 -18.14 3.91
C LYS A 150 -16.59 -17.83 5.35
N LYS A 151 -16.01 -16.81 5.98
CA LYS A 151 -16.35 -16.41 7.35
C LYS A 151 -17.78 -15.87 7.46
N TYR A 152 -18.20 -15.01 6.56
CA TYR A 152 -19.48 -14.31 6.67
C TYR A 152 -20.64 -15.00 5.94
N ASP A 153 -20.38 -15.65 4.81
CA ASP A 153 -21.43 -16.25 3.97
C ASP A 153 -21.45 -17.79 4.05
N GLY A 154 -20.49 -18.42 4.75
CA GLY A 154 -20.32 -19.87 4.74
C GLY A 154 -21.54 -20.64 5.26
N ALA A 155 -22.06 -20.25 6.43
CA ALA A 155 -23.19 -20.92 7.08
C ALA A 155 -24.49 -20.76 6.27
N ILE A 156 -24.80 -19.54 5.85
CA ILE A 156 -25.98 -19.27 5.00
C ILE A 156 -25.88 -19.96 3.64
N LYS A 157 -24.71 -19.99 3.01
CA LYS A 157 -24.49 -20.70 1.74
C LYS A 157 -24.79 -22.20 1.88
N LEU A 158 -24.32 -22.83 2.95
CA LEU A 158 -24.62 -24.24 3.23
C LEU A 158 -26.12 -24.47 3.44
N ARG A 159 -26.79 -23.59 4.20
CA ARG A 159 -28.24 -23.69 4.43
C ARG A 159 -29.05 -23.54 3.14
N CYS A 160 -28.69 -22.57 2.29
CA CYS A 160 -29.31 -22.38 0.98
C CYS A 160 -29.13 -23.60 0.06
N ARG A 161 -27.96 -24.24 0.09
CA ARG A 161 -27.73 -25.49 -0.65
C ARG A 161 -28.57 -26.65 -0.12
N ALA A 162 -28.70 -26.80 1.20
CA ALA A 162 -29.59 -27.80 1.78
C ALA A 162 -31.05 -27.57 1.36
N TRP A 163 -31.53 -26.33 1.42
CA TRP A 163 -32.87 -25.97 0.93
C TRP A 163 -33.06 -26.26 -0.55
N ALA A 164 -32.05 -26.02 -1.37
CA ALA A 164 -32.07 -26.34 -2.80
C ALA A 164 -32.19 -27.85 -3.04
N ASN A 165 -31.42 -28.68 -2.32
CA ASN A 165 -31.52 -30.14 -2.39
C ASN A 165 -32.95 -30.61 -2.05
N ASP A 166 -33.52 -30.14 -0.94
CA ASP A 166 -34.90 -30.49 -0.57
C ASP A 166 -35.90 -30.15 -1.68
N ILE A 167 -35.73 -28.99 -2.33
CA ILE A 167 -36.60 -28.53 -3.41
C ILE A 167 -36.47 -29.43 -4.64
N ILE A 168 -35.23 -29.78 -5.02
CA ILE A 168 -34.94 -30.66 -6.17
C ILE A 168 -35.50 -32.06 -5.91
N GLU A 169 -35.30 -32.61 -4.71
CA GLU A 169 -35.84 -33.92 -4.33
C GLU A 169 -37.36 -33.96 -4.36
N ARG A 170 -38.04 -32.92 -3.85
CA ARG A 170 -39.50 -32.82 -3.94
C ARG A 170 -39.99 -32.80 -5.38
N HIS A 171 -39.34 -32.06 -6.27
CA HIS A 171 -39.72 -32.07 -7.70
C HIS A 171 -39.62 -33.46 -8.30
N LYS A 172 -38.54 -34.19 -7.99
CA LYS A 172 -38.36 -35.58 -8.45
C LYS A 172 -39.45 -36.51 -7.92
N ASN A 173 -39.75 -36.43 -6.63
CA ASN A 173 -40.76 -37.28 -5.98
C ASN A 173 -42.19 -36.97 -6.45
N GLU A 174 -42.47 -35.73 -6.82
CA GLU A 174 -43.77 -35.28 -7.35
C GLU A 174 -43.91 -35.51 -8.87
N GLY A 175 -42.92 -36.14 -9.52
CA GLY A 175 -42.91 -36.38 -10.97
C GLY A 175 -42.79 -35.10 -11.81
N ARG A 176 -42.38 -33.98 -11.21
CA ARG A 176 -42.18 -32.70 -11.89
C ARG A 176 -40.80 -32.64 -12.54
N SER A 177 -40.68 -31.85 -13.60
CA SER A 177 -39.38 -31.52 -14.18
C SER A 177 -38.52 -30.74 -13.18
N GLU A 178 -37.21 -30.95 -13.25
CA GLU A 178 -36.24 -30.23 -12.42
C GLU A 178 -36.37 -28.71 -12.63
N PRO A 179 -36.35 -27.88 -11.57
CA PRO A 179 -36.49 -26.44 -11.72
C PRO A 179 -35.32 -25.85 -12.50
N THR A 180 -35.60 -24.80 -13.30
CA THR A 180 -34.54 -24.03 -13.95
C THR A 180 -33.63 -23.35 -12.91
N LYS A 181 -32.38 -23.00 -13.29
CA LYS A 181 -31.43 -22.30 -12.40
C LYS A 181 -32.05 -21.08 -11.71
N ALA A 182 -32.84 -20.29 -12.46
CA ALA A 182 -33.53 -19.10 -11.94
C ALA A 182 -34.73 -19.45 -11.05
N ALA A 183 -35.50 -20.49 -11.39
CA ALA A 183 -36.61 -20.95 -10.57
C ALA A 183 -36.11 -21.50 -9.23
N LEU A 184 -35.04 -22.30 -9.24
CA LEU A 184 -34.41 -22.81 -8.02
C LEU A 184 -33.94 -21.67 -7.11
N SER A 185 -33.23 -20.67 -7.66
CA SER A 185 -32.76 -19.56 -6.84
C SER A 185 -33.90 -18.75 -6.21
N ARG A 186 -35.04 -18.62 -6.90
CA ARG A 186 -36.23 -17.93 -6.36
C ARG A 186 -36.87 -18.73 -5.23
N LEU A 187 -37.07 -20.03 -5.42
CA LEU A 187 -37.64 -20.89 -4.37
C LEU A 187 -36.76 -20.93 -3.10
N VAL A 188 -35.44 -20.88 -3.28
CA VAL A 188 -34.49 -20.79 -2.15
C VAL A 188 -34.54 -19.40 -1.50
N ASP A 189 -34.67 -18.32 -2.29
CA ASP A 189 -34.87 -16.97 -1.75
C ASP A 189 -36.16 -16.87 -0.93
N ASP A 190 -37.25 -17.48 -1.41
CA ASP A 190 -38.52 -17.52 -0.68
C ASP A 190 -38.39 -18.25 0.66
N LYS A 191 -37.68 -19.40 0.69
CA LYS A 191 -37.34 -20.10 1.94
C LYS A 191 -36.50 -19.23 2.88
N TYR A 192 -35.53 -18.49 2.34
CA TYR A 192 -34.69 -17.58 3.13
C TYR A 192 -35.52 -16.42 3.71
N ARG A 193 -36.39 -15.81 2.91
CA ARG A 193 -37.31 -14.76 3.36
C ARG A 193 -38.26 -15.26 4.45
N ALA A 194 -38.81 -16.46 4.30
CA ALA A 194 -39.62 -17.08 5.33
C ALA A 194 -38.82 -17.32 6.62
N PHE A 195 -37.57 -17.76 6.50
CA PHE A 195 -36.67 -17.97 7.64
C PHE A 195 -36.41 -16.66 8.41
N ILE A 196 -36.01 -15.58 7.74
CA ILE A 196 -35.70 -14.31 8.43
C ILE A 196 -36.95 -13.62 9.00
N SER A 197 -38.12 -13.87 8.43
CA SER A 197 -39.39 -13.40 9.00
C SER A 197 -39.78 -14.18 10.27
N ALA A 198 -39.46 -15.47 10.33
CA ALA A 198 -39.75 -16.31 11.49
C ALA A 198 -38.72 -16.18 12.61
N TYR A 199 -37.46 -15.88 12.27
CA TYR A 199 -36.34 -15.77 13.20
C TYR A 199 -35.68 -14.39 13.09
N PRO A 200 -36.13 -13.41 13.90
CA PRO A 200 -35.54 -12.07 13.95
C PRO A 200 -34.04 -12.07 14.32
N LYS A 201 -33.37 -10.94 14.10
CA LYS A 201 -31.90 -10.78 14.25
C LYS A 201 -31.37 -11.18 15.62
N GLU A 202 -32.19 -11.01 16.65
CA GLU A 202 -31.88 -11.28 18.05
C GLU A 202 -31.89 -12.78 18.38
N THR A 203 -32.44 -13.63 17.51
CA THR A 203 -32.58 -15.06 17.77
C THR A 203 -31.27 -15.84 17.56
N PRO A 204 -31.02 -16.89 18.34
CA PRO A 204 -29.89 -17.79 18.13
C PRO A 204 -29.87 -18.42 16.73
N GLU A 205 -31.04 -18.71 16.16
CA GLU A 205 -31.21 -19.29 14.83
C GLU A 205 -30.69 -18.35 13.74
N PHE A 206 -31.02 -17.07 13.84
CA PHE A 206 -30.53 -16.06 12.92
C PHE A 206 -29.01 -15.91 13.04
N GLN A 207 -28.49 -15.82 14.27
CA GLN A 207 -27.06 -15.64 14.54
C GLN A 207 -26.20 -16.82 14.05
N LYS A 208 -26.75 -18.05 14.06
CA LYS A 208 -26.07 -19.24 13.49
C LYS A 208 -25.78 -19.10 11.99
N LEU A 209 -26.62 -18.40 11.24
CA LEU A 209 -26.44 -18.18 9.80
C LEU A 209 -25.76 -16.85 9.49
N HIS A 210 -25.82 -15.89 10.42
CA HIS A 210 -25.34 -14.53 10.27
C HIS A 210 -24.35 -14.17 11.40
N PRO A 211 -23.07 -14.56 11.29
CA PRO A 211 -22.07 -14.27 12.32
C PRO A 211 -21.87 -12.74 12.49
N PRO A 212 -21.55 -12.29 13.72
CA PRO A 212 -21.41 -10.87 14.05
C PRO A 212 -20.26 -10.20 13.30
N GLY A 213 -20.38 -8.89 13.04
CA GLY A 213 -19.32 -8.08 12.42
C GLY A 213 -19.48 -7.82 10.91
N ARG A 214 -20.68 -8.04 10.36
CA ARG A 214 -21.11 -7.47 9.08
C ARG A 214 -22.47 -6.84 9.31
N ASP A 215 -22.60 -5.54 9.06
CA ASP A 215 -23.92 -4.92 9.04
C ASP A 215 -24.74 -5.65 7.99
N ILE A 216 -25.85 -6.26 8.44
CA ILE A 216 -26.84 -6.81 7.54
C ILE A 216 -27.36 -5.59 6.79
N LEU A 217 -26.89 -5.46 5.55
CA LEU A 217 -27.32 -4.40 4.68
C LEU A 217 -28.87 -4.40 4.70
N PRO A 218 -29.50 -3.21 4.86
CA PRO A 218 -30.95 -3.09 4.97
C PRO A 218 -31.62 -3.83 3.82
N VAL A 219 -32.90 -4.20 3.96
CA VAL A 219 -33.67 -5.06 3.03
C VAL A 219 -33.53 -4.68 1.53
N GLY A 220 -33.16 -3.43 1.20
CA GLY A 220 -32.83 -2.97 -0.16
C GLY A 220 -31.37 -3.15 -0.65
N ALA A 221 -30.43 -3.54 0.22
CA ALA A 221 -29.00 -3.65 -0.03
C ALA A 221 -28.48 -5.10 0.05
N GLY A 222 -29.32 -6.07 -0.32
CA GLY A 222 -28.84 -7.23 -1.08
C GLY A 222 -28.12 -8.33 -0.28
N LEU A 223 -28.87 -9.07 0.54
CA LEU A 223 -28.67 -10.53 0.55
C LEU A 223 -29.40 -11.21 -0.64
N ALA A 224 -30.42 -10.57 -1.25
CA ALA A 224 -30.94 -10.83 -2.61
C ALA A 224 -31.92 -9.71 -3.04
N PRO A 225 -31.90 -9.24 -4.31
CA PRO A 225 -32.16 -10.05 -5.51
C PRO A 225 -31.02 -10.04 -6.55
N ASN A 226 -30.84 -11.19 -7.23
CA ASN A 226 -29.98 -11.45 -8.42
C ASN A 226 -28.50 -11.83 -8.24
N GLY A 227 -27.89 -11.77 -7.05
CA GLY A 227 -26.45 -12.05 -6.88
C GLY A 227 -26.09 -13.34 -6.16
N SER A 228 -26.20 -13.32 -4.83
CA SER A 228 -25.51 -14.28 -3.95
C SER A 228 -26.14 -15.67 -3.93
N ILE A 229 -27.46 -15.78 -3.66
CA ILE A 229 -28.16 -17.08 -3.64
C ILE A 229 -28.10 -17.76 -5.00
N TYR A 230 -28.35 -17.02 -6.09
CA TYR A 230 -28.21 -17.55 -7.45
C TYR A 230 -26.83 -18.17 -7.66
N ASN A 231 -25.75 -17.45 -7.35
CA ASN A 231 -24.39 -17.98 -7.49
C ASN A 231 -24.08 -19.18 -6.59
N TRP A 232 -24.82 -19.36 -5.48
CA TRP A 232 -24.61 -20.50 -4.59
C TRP A 232 -25.29 -21.79 -5.04
N VAL A 233 -26.42 -21.68 -5.77
CA VAL A 233 -27.30 -22.81 -6.11
C VAL A 233 -27.46 -23.07 -7.61
N LYS A 234 -27.11 -22.12 -8.50
CA LYS A 234 -27.33 -22.23 -9.96
C LYS A 234 -26.72 -23.48 -10.60
N ASP A 235 -25.63 -24.00 -10.04
CA ASP A 235 -24.92 -25.16 -10.59
C ASP A 235 -25.38 -26.49 -9.94
N MET A 236 -26.42 -26.46 -9.11
CA MET A 236 -27.03 -27.65 -8.51
C MET A 236 -28.09 -28.30 -9.41
N VAL A 237 -28.51 -27.62 -10.48
CA VAL A 237 -29.43 -28.14 -11.49
C VAL A 237 -28.80 -28.00 -12.86
N ASN A 238 -29.03 -29.00 -13.70
CA ASN A 238 -28.62 -28.89 -15.10
C ASN A 238 -29.57 -27.91 -15.77
N GLY A 239 -29.05 -26.73 -16.10
CA GLY A 239 -29.82 -25.79 -16.91
C GLY A 239 -30.23 -26.50 -18.20
N GLN A 240 -31.50 -26.39 -18.60
CA GLN A 240 -31.90 -26.74 -19.95
C GLN A 240 -31.01 -25.93 -20.90
N GLN A 241 -29.95 -26.55 -21.43
CA GLN A 241 -29.28 -26.02 -22.60
C GLN A 241 -30.38 -25.93 -23.65
N ARG A 242 -30.71 -24.71 -24.07
CA ARG A 242 -31.50 -24.52 -25.29
C ARG A 242 -30.78 -25.33 -26.37
N LYS A 243 -31.35 -26.47 -26.75
CA LYS A 243 -30.98 -27.14 -28.00
C LYS A 243 -31.24 -26.10 -29.08
N ASN A 244 -30.18 -25.51 -29.61
CA ASN A 244 -30.27 -24.72 -30.83
C ASN A 244 -30.72 -25.68 -31.93
N SER A 245 -32.03 -25.74 -32.17
CA SER A 245 -32.60 -26.31 -33.37
C SER A 245 -32.30 -25.37 -34.53
N LYS A 246 -31.07 -25.44 -35.04
CA LYS A 246 -30.78 -25.15 -36.44
C LYS A 246 -30.37 -26.46 -37.08
N ALA A 247 -31.37 -27.26 -37.44
CA ALA A 247 -31.22 -28.23 -38.51
C ALA A 247 -31.44 -27.46 -39.82
N PRO A 248 -30.49 -27.47 -40.77
CA PRO A 248 -30.78 -26.98 -42.11
C PRO A 248 -31.66 -28.01 -42.82
N ALA A 249 -32.76 -27.52 -43.40
CA ALA A 249 -33.46 -28.18 -44.49
C ALA A 249 -32.76 -27.84 -45.81
#